data_AF-A0A376SB58-F1
#
_entry.id   AF-A0A376SB58-F1
#
_cell.length_a   1.000
_cell.length_b   1.000
_cell.length_c   1.000
_cell.angle_alpha   90.00
_cell.angle_beta   90.00
_cell.angle_gamma   90.00
#
_symmetry.space_group_name_H-M   'P 1'
#
loop_
_entity.id
_entity.type
_entity.pdbx_description
1 polymer ?
#
loop_
_entity_poly.entity_id
_entity_poly.type
_entity_poly.pdbx_seq_one_letter_code
_entity_poly.pdbx_strand_id
1 'polypeptide(L)'
;MNRTSPYYCRRSVLSLLISALIYAPPVMAAFTTNVIGVVNDETVDGSQKVDERGTTNNTHIINHGQQDVYGGISNGSIIESGGYQDVGRHNNYMGQSNNTTINGGRQSIHDGGISTGTIIESGNQDVYTGGISNGTTIKGGNSHISGGLRMEHH
;
A
#
# COMPACT_ATOMS: atom_id res chain seq x y z
N MET A 1 52.06 -23.69 7.58
CA MET A 1 51.29 -22.81 8.51
C MET A 1 50.27 -22.05 7.68
N ASN A 2 49.00 -22.30 7.97
CA ASN A 2 47.84 -21.94 7.17
C ASN A 2 47.17 -20.68 7.76
N ARG A 3 46.93 -19.63 6.98
CA ARG A 3 46.01 -18.53 7.33
C ARG A 3 45.25 -18.07 6.08
N THR A 4 44.13 -18.72 5.85
CA THR A 4 43.10 -18.37 4.86
C THR A 4 42.29 -17.16 5.34
N SER A 5 42.15 -16.15 4.48
CA SER A 5 41.32 -14.96 4.66
C SER A 5 39.82 -15.32 4.70
N PRO A 6 39.02 -14.83 5.68
CA PRO A 6 37.58 -14.99 5.64
C PRO A 6 36.93 -13.92 4.75
N TYR A 7 36.50 -14.33 3.56
CA TYR A 7 35.61 -13.54 2.72
C TYR A 7 34.23 -13.44 3.38
N TYR A 8 33.85 -12.26 3.87
CA TYR A 8 32.49 -11.95 4.29
C TYR A 8 31.60 -11.81 3.04
N CYS A 9 30.80 -12.84 2.73
CA CYS A 9 29.70 -12.71 1.76
C CYS A 9 28.61 -11.80 2.32
N ARG A 10 28.28 -10.72 1.60
CA ARG A 10 27.04 -9.96 1.77
C ARG A 10 25.86 -10.94 1.69
N ARG A 11 25.14 -11.12 2.79
CA ARG A 11 23.85 -11.82 2.79
C ARG A 11 22.82 -10.90 2.13
N SER A 12 22.54 -11.13 0.84
CA SER A 12 21.33 -10.60 0.20
C SER A 12 20.12 -11.16 0.93
N VAL A 13 19.26 -10.27 1.41
CA VAL A 13 17.92 -10.57 1.93
C VAL A 13 17.01 -10.89 0.73
N LEU A 14 17.15 -12.12 0.21
CA LEU A 14 16.26 -12.72 -0.79
C LEU A 14 15.35 -13.78 -0.14
N SER A 15 14.93 -13.59 1.11
CA SER A 15 14.18 -14.60 1.83
C SER A 15 13.02 -14.00 2.62
N LEU A 16 11.84 -13.98 2.00
CA LEU A 16 10.51 -14.11 2.63
C LEU A 16 9.46 -14.44 1.54
N LEU A 17 9.73 -15.49 0.76
CA LEU A 17 8.82 -16.02 -0.28
C LEU A 17 8.48 -17.49 0.01
N ILE A 18 8.19 -17.83 1.27
CA ILE A 18 7.76 -19.19 1.62
C ILE A 18 6.72 -19.11 2.75
N SER A 19 5.45 -18.96 2.39
CA SER A 19 4.35 -19.55 3.16
C SER A 19 3.12 -19.88 2.29
N ALA A 20 3.31 -20.21 1.00
CA ALA A 20 2.24 -20.81 0.20
C ALA A 20 2.70 -21.61 -1.05
N LEU A 21 4.00 -21.91 -1.25
CA LEU A 21 4.44 -22.68 -2.43
C LEU A 21 4.53 -24.19 -2.13
N ILE A 22 3.44 -24.78 -1.67
CA ILE A 22 3.24 -26.23 -1.75
C ILE A 22 1.87 -26.42 -2.41
N TYR A 23 1.90 -26.55 -3.74
CA TYR A 23 0.79 -26.97 -4.62
C TYR A 23 -0.23 -25.89 -5.04
N ALA A 24 0.14 -25.06 -6.02
CA ALA A 24 -0.84 -24.42 -6.91
C ALA A 24 -0.26 -24.30 -8.35
N PRO A 25 -1.04 -24.65 -9.39
CA PRO A 25 -0.66 -24.41 -10.79
C PRO A 25 -0.45 -22.90 -11.07
N PRO A 26 0.24 -22.52 -12.16
CA PRO A 26 0.90 -21.21 -12.33
C PRO A 26 -0.01 -19.98 -12.56
N VAL A 27 -1.21 -19.93 -11.96
CA VAL A 27 -2.20 -18.84 -12.21
C VAL A 27 -2.76 -18.20 -10.93
N MET A 28 -2.26 -18.55 -9.74
CA MET A 28 -2.67 -17.86 -8.50
C MET A 28 -1.48 -17.10 -7.93
N ALA A 29 -1.45 -15.79 -8.13
CA ALA A 29 -0.61 -14.91 -7.32
C ALA A 29 -0.95 -15.19 -5.84
N ALA A 30 0.07 -15.51 -5.04
CA ALA A 30 -0.13 -15.80 -3.63
C ALA A 30 -0.56 -14.51 -2.93
N PHE A 31 -1.80 -14.44 -2.47
CA PHE A 31 -2.32 -13.31 -1.70
C PHE A 31 -1.64 -13.24 -0.33
N THR A 32 -1.09 -12.07 0.03
CA THR A 32 -0.39 -11.84 1.28
C THR A 32 -1.24 -11.02 2.23
N THR A 33 -1.83 -11.68 3.22
CA THR A 33 -2.70 -11.02 4.21
C THR A 33 -1.96 -10.03 5.10
N ASN A 34 -0.70 -10.30 5.47
CA ASN A 34 0.08 -9.42 6.34
C ASN A 34 1.47 -9.16 5.77
N VAL A 35 1.71 -7.93 5.32
CA VAL A 35 2.94 -7.52 4.65
C VAL A 35 3.90 -6.94 5.69
N ILE A 36 4.99 -7.67 5.97
CA ILE A 36 6.10 -7.27 6.87
C ILE A 36 7.44 -7.15 6.14
N GLY A 37 7.40 -7.30 4.82
CA GLY A 37 8.53 -7.19 3.88
C GLY A 37 8.05 -6.54 2.58
N VAL A 38 8.62 -6.92 1.43
CA VAL A 38 8.22 -6.35 0.14
C VAL A 38 7.31 -7.32 -0.63
N VAL A 39 6.16 -6.81 -1.08
CA VAL A 39 5.20 -7.51 -1.95
C VAL A 39 5.03 -6.68 -3.23
N ASN A 40 5.07 -7.33 -4.39
CA ASN A 40 4.95 -6.64 -5.69
C ASN A 40 3.83 -7.29 -6.51
N ASP A 41 3.11 -6.46 -7.27
CA ASP A 41 2.17 -6.87 -8.32
C ASP A 41 1.08 -7.84 -7.79
N GLU A 42 0.64 -7.62 -6.55
CA GLU A 42 -0.38 -8.46 -5.91
C GLU A 42 -1.79 -7.91 -6.15
N THR A 43 -2.71 -8.80 -6.48
CA THR A 43 -4.14 -8.51 -6.49
C THR A 43 -4.74 -8.77 -5.11
N VAL A 44 -5.41 -7.77 -4.55
CA VAL A 44 -6.09 -7.84 -3.25
C VAL A 44 -7.58 -8.00 -3.49
N ASP A 45 -8.12 -9.18 -3.20
CA ASP A 45 -9.54 -9.54 -3.24
C ASP A 45 -10.12 -9.86 -1.85
N GLY A 46 -9.28 -9.80 -0.82
CA GLY A 46 -9.61 -9.89 0.60
C GLY A 46 -8.97 -8.77 1.42
N SER A 47 -8.69 -9.00 2.71
CA SER A 47 -8.06 -8.01 3.59
C SER A 47 -6.55 -8.19 3.65
N GLN A 48 -5.80 -7.17 3.25
CA GLN A 48 -4.35 -7.09 3.33
C GLN A 48 -3.94 -5.98 4.30
N LYS A 49 -3.17 -6.30 5.33
CA LYS A 49 -2.53 -5.32 6.21
C LYS A 49 -1.09 -5.09 5.78
N VAL A 50 -0.71 -3.83 5.58
CA VAL A 50 0.69 -3.41 5.35
C VAL A 50 1.23 -2.81 6.64
N ASP A 51 2.03 -3.60 7.34
CA ASP A 51 2.56 -3.30 8.66
C ASP A 51 3.77 -2.33 8.60
N GLU A 52 4.30 -1.88 9.73
CA GLU A 52 5.38 -0.88 9.83
C GLU A 52 6.69 -1.19 9.08
N ARG A 53 6.86 -2.45 8.69
CA ARG A 53 8.02 -2.94 7.93
C ARG A 53 7.64 -3.40 6.52
N GLY A 54 6.35 -3.30 6.21
CA GLY A 54 5.75 -3.70 4.95
C GLY A 54 5.91 -2.65 3.87
N THR A 55 6.14 -3.11 2.65
CA THR A 55 6.06 -2.30 1.45
C THR A 55 5.35 -3.07 0.37
N THR A 56 4.29 -2.50 -0.18
CA THR A 56 3.61 -3.03 -1.36
C THR A 56 3.92 -2.16 -2.56
N ASN A 57 4.14 -2.77 -3.72
CA ASN A 57 4.31 -2.07 -4.99
C ASN A 57 3.31 -2.61 -6.00
N ASN A 58 2.65 -1.71 -6.72
CA ASN A 58 1.74 -2.02 -7.83
C ASN A 58 0.56 -2.91 -7.39
N THR A 59 0.05 -2.71 -6.17
CA THR A 59 -1.10 -3.48 -5.68
C THR A 59 -2.35 -3.16 -6.49
N HIS A 60 -3.06 -4.19 -6.95
CA HIS A 60 -4.36 -4.04 -7.60
C HIS A 60 -5.47 -4.44 -6.64
N ILE A 61 -6.16 -3.46 -6.06
CA ILE A 61 -7.22 -3.67 -5.07
C ILE A 61 -8.54 -3.71 -5.81
N ILE A 62 -9.15 -4.90 -5.88
CA ILE A 62 -10.37 -5.14 -6.66
C ILE A 62 -11.61 -5.20 -5.75
N ASN A 63 -12.77 -5.49 -6.33
CA ASN A 63 -14.01 -5.59 -5.57
C ASN A 63 -13.88 -6.57 -4.39
N HIS A 64 -14.25 -6.09 -3.18
CA HIS A 64 -14.10 -6.78 -1.89
C HIS A 64 -12.67 -6.82 -1.33
N GLY A 65 -11.69 -6.34 -2.09
CA GLY A 65 -10.34 -6.08 -1.62
C GLY A 65 -10.30 -4.88 -0.68
N GLN A 66 -9.58 -5.04 0.43
CA GLN A 66 -9.26 -3.97 1.36
C GLN A 66 -7.77 -4.02 1.69
N GLN A 67 -7.07 -2.91 1.47
CA GLN A 67 -5.68 -2.74 1.90
C GLN A 67 -5.59 -1.74 3.05
N ASP A 68 -5.18 -2.21 4.22
CA ASP A 68 -4.95 -1.40 5.42
C ASP A 68 -3.46 -1.05 5.52
N VAL A 69 -3.08 0.14 5.04
CA VAL A 69 -1.71 0.65 5.07
C VAL A 69 -1.46 1.35 6.41
N TYR A 70 -1.20 0.56 7.45
CA TYR A 70 -1.07 1.03 8.83
C TYR A 70 0.38 0.94 9.31
N GLY A 71 1.08 2.09 9.26
CA GLY A 71 2.51 2.19 9.56
C GLY A 71 3.44 1.78 8.42
N GLY A 72 2.94 1.04 7.43
CA GLY A 72 3.68 0.61 6.24
C GLY A 72 3.62 1.59 5.07
N ILE A 73 4.14 1.15 3.92
CA ILE A 73 4.20 1.94 2.69
C ILE A 73 3.53 1.18 1.53
N SER A 74 2.68 1.86 0.77
CA SER A 74 2.07 1.32 -0.46
C SER A 74 2.37 2.23 -1.64
N ASN A 75 2.97 1.69 -2.71
CA ASN A 75 3.38 2.45 -3.88
C ASN A 75 2.61 1.99 -5.13
N GLY A 76 2.02 2.94 -5.85
CA GLY A 76 1.39 2.69 -7.15
C GLY A 76 0.15 1.80 -7.09
N SER A 77 -0.61 1.83 -5.99
CA SER A 77 -1.84 1.05 -5.90
C SER A 77 -2.88 1.52 -6.92
N ILE A 78 -3.64 0.57 -7.47
CA ILE A 78 -4.84 0.85 -8.27
C ILE A 78 -6.03 0.34 -7.47
N ILE A 79 -6.99 1.22 -7.17
CA ILE A 79 -8.20 0.90 -6.42
C ILE A 79 -9.39 0.89 -7.38
N GLU A 80 -9.84 -0.30 -7.75
CA GLU A 80 -10.98 -0.48 -8.63
C GLU A 80 -12.31 -0.32 -7.87
N SER A 81 -13.41 -0.26 -8.62
CA SER A 81 -14.76 -0.26 -8.07
C SER A 81 -14.98 -1.38 -7.04
N GLY A 82 -15.43 -0.99 -5.84
CA GLY A 82 -15.66 -1.89 -4.71
C GLY A 82 -14.40 -2.31 -3.95
N GLY A 83 -13.22 -1.78 -4.31
CA GLY A 83 -11.97 -1.90 -3.56
C GLY A 83 -11.75 -0.72 -2.62
N TYR A 84 -11.00 -0.97 -1.54
CA TYR A 84 -10.74 0.01 -0.48
C TYR A 84 -9.25 0.06 -0.10
N GLN A 85 -8.71 1.26 0.07
CA GLN A 85 -7.41 1.47 0.71
C GLN A 85 -7.57 2.41 1.90
N ASP A 86 -7.29 1.93 3.09
CA ASP A 86 -7.27 2.74 4.31
C ASP A 86 -5.83 3.00 4.73
N VAL A 87 -5.47 4.27 4.88
CA VAL A 87 -4.11 4.72 5.19
C VAL A 87 -4.12 5.40 6.54
N GLY A 88 -3.30 4.94 7.49
CA GLY A 88 -3.35 5.43 8.86
C GLY A 88 -2.11 5.06 9.66
N ARG A 89 -2.00 5.54 10.89
CA ARG A 89 -0.89 5.16 11.77
C ARG A 89 -1.07 3.78 12.42
N HIS A 90 0.07 3.14 12.71
CA HIS A 90 0.16 2.05 13.67
C HIS A 90 1.22 2.42 14.71
N ASN A 91 0.83 2.56 15.98
CA ASN A 91 1.69 3.04 17.06
C ASN A 91 2.35 4.39 16.69
N ASN A 92 3.68 4.42 16.58
CA ASN A 92 4.49 5.59 16.25
C ASN A 92 4.85 5.66 14.76
N TYR A 93 4.33 4.74 13.93
CA TYR A 93 4.61 4.65 12.51
C TYR A 93 3.42 5.21 11.71
N MET A 94 3.72 6.11 10.78
CA MET A 94 2.74 6.69 9.86
C MET A 94 2.54 5.76 8.67
N GLY A 95 1.30 5.55 8.26
CA GLY A 95 1.00 4.85 7.00
C GLY A 95 1.20 5.79 5.82
N GLN A 96 1.79 5.28 4.74
CA GLN A 96 2.06 6.08 3.54
C GLN A 96 1.53 5.40 2.28
N SER A 97 0.78 6.14 1.47
CA SER A 97 0.38 5.73 0.13
C SER A 97 0.94 6.69 -0.91
N ASN A 98 1.66 6.18 -1.90
CA ASN A 98 2.30 6.98 -2.92
C ASN A 98 1.73 6.61 -4.29
N ASN A 99 1.35 7.62 -5.07
CA ASN A 99 0.90 7.47 -6.46
C ASN A 99 -0.29 6.51 -6.62
N THR A 100 -1.20 6.49 -5.65
CA THR A 100 -2.44 5.72 -5.73
C THR A 100 -3.31 6.24 -6.88
N THR A 101 -3.82 5.34 -7.71
CA THR A 101 -4.86 5.62 -8.70
C THR A 101 -6.19 5.08 -8.22
N ILE A 102 -7.19 5.95 -8.07
CA ILE A 102 -8.56 5.57 -7.71
C ILE A 102 -9.37 5.48 -9.00
N ASN A 103 -9.80 4.27 -9.35
CA ASN A 103 -10.58 3.95 -10.53
C ASN A 103 -11.95 3.37 -10.13
N GLY A 104 -12.72 4.15 -9.39
CA GLY A 104 -14.07 3.80 -8.94
C GLY A 104 -14.13 3.26 -7.51
N GLY A 105 -12.98 2.94 -6.91
CA GLY A 105 -12.87 2.54 -5.50
C GLY A 105 -12.84 3.71 -4.53
N ARG A 106 -12.39 3.43 -3.30
CA ARG A 106 -12.22 4.43 -2.24
C ARG A 106 -10.83 4.37 -1.60
N GLN A 107 -10.22 5.54 -1.40
CA GLN A 107 -9.08 5.74 -0.53
C GLN A 107 -9.50 6.55 0.71
N SER A 108 -9.33 6.00 1.91
CA SER A 108 -9.53 6.71 3.17
C SER A 108 -8.18 7.06 3.79
N ILE A 109 -7.98 8.33 4.12
CA ILE A 109 -6.76 8.80 4.77
C ILE A 109 -7.12 9.21 6.20
N HIS A 110 -6.75 8.37 7.14
CA HIS A 110 -7.02 8.55 8.56
C HIS A 110 -5.88 9.30 9.26
N ASP A 111 -6.07 9.53 10.55
CA ASP A 111 -5.08 10.13 11.43
C ASP A 111 -3.71 9.42 11.35
N GLY A 112 -2.67 10.21 11.10
CA GLY A 112 -1.31 9.71 10.86
C GLY A 112 -1.10 8.98 9.53
N GLY A 113 -2.10 8.98 8.65
CA GLY A 113 -1.99 8.55 7.26
C GLY A 113 -1.56 9.70 6.35
N ILE A 114 -0.66 9.40 5.41
CA ILE A 114 -0.14 10.37 4.44
C ILE A 114 -0.30 9.78 3.03
N SER A 115 -1.08 10.44 2.18
CA SER A 115 -1.13 10.11 0.75
C SER A 115 -0.45 11.19 -0.08
N THR A 116 0.40 10.77 -1.03
CA THR A 116 1.08 11.66 -1.95
C THR A 116 0.81 11.28 -3.40
N GLY A 117 0.41 12.24 -4.22
CA GLY A 117 0.24 12.06 -5.66
C GLY A 117 -0.93 11.17 -6.05
N THR A 118 -2.01 11.14 -5.26
CA THR A 118 -3.23 10.39 -5.61
C THR A 118 -3.83 10.95 -6.91
N ILE A 119 -4.18 10.06 -7.85
CA ILE A 119 -4.95 10.39 -9.05
C ILE A 119 -6.34 9.78 -8.89
N ILE A 120 -7.38 10.61 -8.94
CA ILE A 120 -8.77 10.15 -8.91
C ILE A 120 -9.31 10.19 -10.33
N GLU A 121 -9.36 9.03 -10.98
CA GLU A 121 -10.00 8.84 -12.29
C GLU A 121 -11.52 8.73 -12.13
N SER A 122 -11.97 8.01 -11.09
CA SER A 122 -13.35 7.97 -10.60
C SER A 122 -13.37 7.47 -9.14
N GLY A 123 -14.52 7.56 -8.44
CA GLY A 123 -14.63 7.13 -7.05
C GLY A 123 -14.33 8.23 -6.03
N ASN A 124 -13.75 7.87 -4.88
CA ASN A 124 -13.62 8.79 -3.74
C ASN A 124 -12.25 8.72 -3.05
N GLN A 125 -11.71 9.89 -2.72
CA GLN A 125 -10.71 10.04 -1.66
C GLN A 125 -11.35 10.75 -0.47
N ASP A 126 -11.31 10.16 0.71
CA ASP A 126 -11.85 10.74 1.94
C ASP A 126 -10.69 11.01 2.93
N VAL A 127 -10.45 12.28 3.26
CA VAL A 127 -9.37 12.71 4.15
C VAL A 127 -9.95 13.11 5.51
N TYR A 128 -9.70 12.29 6.52
CA TYR A 128 -10.21 12.49 7.88
C TYR A 128 -9.27 13.32 8.74
N THR A 129 -9.73 13.68 9.94
CA THR A 129 -8.95 14.47 10.91
C THR A 129 -7.60 13.79 11.19
N GLY A 130 -6.52 14.58 11.11
CA GLY A 130 -5.15 14.09 11.28
C GLY A 130 -4.53 13.39 10.06
N GLY A 131 -5.31 13.17 8.99
CA GLY A 131 -4.83 12.67 7.70
C GLY A 131 -4.28 13.78 6.81
N ILE A 132 -3.30 13.44 5.98
CA ILE A 132 -2.65 14.36 5.04
C ILE A 132 -2.77 13.82 3.62
N SER A 133 -3.30 14.64 2.72
CA SER A 133 -3.31 14.38 1.28
C SER A 133 -2.53 15.46 0.55
N ASN A 134 -1.49 15.06 -0.20
CA ASN A 134 -0.59 15.97 -0.89
C ASN A 134 -0.59 15.69 -2.40
N GLY A 135 -0.94 16.70 -3.21
CA GLY A 135 -0.87 16.58 -4.67
C GLY A 135 -1.95 15.68 -5.28
N THR A 136 -3.16 15.66 -4.72
CA THR A 136 -4.30 14.96 -5.33
C THR A 136 -4.68 15.60 -6.65
N THR A 137 -4.71 14.82 -7.73
CA THR A 137 -5.25 15.21 -9.04
C THR A 137 -6.61 14.56 -9.24
N ILE A 138 -7.65 15.35 -9.54
CA ILE A 138 -9.01 14.84 -9.76
C ILE A 138 -9.35 14.98 -11.24
N LYS A 139 -9.51 13.85 -11.93
CA LYS A 139 -9.98 13.77 -13.33
C LYS A 139 -11.46 13.38 -13.41
N GLY A 140 -11.93 12.58 -12.45
CA GLY A 140 -13.33 12.24 -12.23
C GLY A 140 -13.53 11.69 -10.82
N GLY A 141 -14.73 11.82 -10.25
CA GLY A 141 -15.00 11.46 -8.86
C GLY A 141 -14.84 12.62 -7.88
N ASN A 142 -14.56 12.34 -6.61
CA ASN A 142 -14.55 13.36 -5.55
C ASN A 142 -13.40 13.16 -4.55
N SER A 143 -12.94 14.28 -3.98
CA SER A 143 -12.05 14.30 -2.80
C SER A 143 -12.77 15.07 -1.69
N HIS A 144 -13.09 14.41 -0.58
CA HIS A 144 -13.75 15.01 0.57
C HIS A 144 -12.77 15.18 1.72
N ILE A 145 -12.80 16.33 2.38
CA ILE A 145 -11.94 16.63 3.53
C ILE A 145 -12.81 16.85 4.77
N SER A 146 -12.77 15.90 5.69
CA SER A 146 -13.50 15.88 6.96
C SER A 146 -12.55 16.15 8.14
N GLY A 147 -11.81 17.26 8.06
CA GLY A 147 -10.88 17.73 9.10
C GLY A 147 -9.40 17.39 8.88
N GLY A 148 -9.06 16.75 7.76
CA GLY A 148 -7.67 16.53 7.35
C GLY A 148 -7.04 17.74 6.65
N LEU A 149 -5.78 17.59 6.24
CA LEU A 149 -5.06 18.60 5.46
C LEU A 149 -4.91 18.16 4.01
N ARG A 150 -5.32 19.02 3.07
CA ARG A 150 -5.02 18.88 1.64
C ARG A 150 -4.06 19.98 1.20
N MET A 151 -2.94 19.58 0.61
CA MET A 151 -2.00 20.49 -0.06
C MET A 151 -2.18 20.37 -1.57
N GLU A 152 -2.37 21.51 -2.24
CA GLU A 152 -2.47 21.59 -3.71
C GLU A 152 -1.17 22.15 -4.29
N HIS A 153 -0.79 21.64 -5.47
CA HIS A 153 0.28 22.22 -6.26
C HIS A 153 -0.32 23.20 -7.28
N HIS A 154 0.21 24.41 -7.31
CA HIS A 154 -0.20 25.51 -8.17
C HIS A 154 0.53 25.50 -9.53
#